data_AF-A0A956GH29-F1
#
_entry.id   AF-A0A956GH29-F1
#
_cell.length_a   1.000
_cell.length_b   1.000
_cell.length_c   1.000
_cell.angle_alpha   90.00
_cell.angle_beta   90.00
_cell.angle_gamma   90.00
#
_symmetry.space_group_name_H-M   'P 1'
#
loop_
_entity.id
_entity.type
_entity.pdbx_description
1 polymer ?
#
loop_
_entity_poly.entity_id
_entity_poly.type
_entity_poly.pdbx_seq_one_letter_code
_entity_poly.pdbx_strand_id
1 'polypeptide(L)'
;SEGRARLCAVSDWLDRLRGMVRQHDRAPDTEQSRAVAAVLGERVVHASEPAWLDAVAATLGDAPVDPRSLEHLVVTLRAPGYYGDLADEEVAAHRAFWARLAARHPGDAAVAAHHADVELTLGDAGEAMHLFLAAFDRQPELFFEMGWDLEDPAREAGGDLLFRWQLHLLRALIDSAADQGDEGDWPREVYSELLDEHQGEPDRLAALQRLGEELRRLEADGELPRAMVVRRRRRRDEG
;
A
#
# COMPACT_ATOMS: atom_id res chain seq x y z
N SER A 1 -9.73 -24.45 10.20
CA SER A 1 -9.58 -23.36 9.21
C SER A 1 -8.83 -22.17 9.80
N GLU A 2 -8.99 -21.84 11.08
CA GLU A 2 -8.33 -20.69 11.72
C GLU A 2 -6.80 -20.83 11.92
N GLY A 3 -6.31 -22.04 12.23
CA GLY A 3 -4.87 -22.29 12.43
C GLY A 3 -4.01 -22.15 11.17
N ARG A 4 -4.59 -22.36 9.97
CA ARG A 4 -3.88 -22.22 8.70
C ARG A 4 -3.74 -20.75 8.30
N ALA A 5 -4.77 -19.93 8.55
CA ALA A 5 -4.72 -18.48 8.34
C ALA A 5 -3.65 -17.82 9.23
N ARG A 6 -3.56 -18.20 10.51
CA ARG A 6 -2.51 -17.70 11.41
C ARG A 6 -1.10 -18.10 10.98
N LEU A 7 -0.93 -19.32 10.44
CA LEU A 7 0.38 -19.77 9.95
C LEU A 7 0.81 -19.06 8.66
N CYS A 8 -0.13 -18.75 7.76
CA CYS A 8 0.15 -17.92 6.57
C CYS A 8 0.54 -16.50 6.98
N ALA A 9 -0.23 -15.85 7.86
CA ALA A 9 0.10 -14.51 8.35
C ALA A 9 1.48 -14.43 9.02
N VAL A 10 1.86 -15.47 9.79
CA VAL A 10 3.21 -15.55 10.39
C VAL A 10 4.29 -15.80 9.33
N SER A 11 4.01 -16.59 8.30
CA SER A 11 4.97 -16.85 7.21
C SER A 11 5.21 -15.60 6.35
N ASP A 12 4.14 -14.90 5.97
CA ASP A 12 4.20 -13.66 5.18
C ASP A 12 4.90 -12.56 5.98
N TRP A 13 4.61 -12.49 7.29
CA TRP A 13 5.34 -11.63 8.21
C TRP A 13 6.83 -11.98 8.29
N LEU A 14 7.19 -13.27 8.39
CA LEU A 14 8.59 -13.71 8.43
C LEU A 14 9.33 -13.42 7.11
N ASP A 15 8.67 -13.51 5.96
CA ASP A 15 9.28 -13.21 4.67
C ASP A 15 9.42 -11.70 4.44
N ARG A 16 8.45 -10.88 4.89
CA ARG A 16 8.61 -9.43 5.01
C ARG A 16 9.78 -9.07 5.96
N LEU A 17 9.87 -9.73 7.11
CA LEU A 17 10.99 -9.54 8.05
C LEU A 17 12.33 -9.96 7.46
N ARG A 18 12.41 -11.06 6.71
CA ARG A 18 13.65 -11.46 6.04
C ARG A 18 14.02 -10.50 4.90
N GLY A 19 13.03 -9.95 4.19
CA GLY A 19 13.22 -8.87 3.22
C GLY A 19 13.81 -7.63 3.88
N MET A 20 13.19 -7.18 4.97
CA MET A 20 13.66 -6.05 5.78
C MET A 20 15.07 -6.33 6.35
N VAL A 21 15.32 -7.50 6.93
CA VAL A 21 16.64 -7.86 7.50
C VAL A 21 17.74 -7.89 6.42
N ARG A 22 17.46 -8.39 5.22
CA ARG A 22 18.43 -8.38 4.10
C ARG A 22 18.67 -6.97 3.55
N GLN A 23 17.68 -6.08 3.61
CA GLN A 23 17.84 -4.67 3.27
C GLN A 23 18.53 -3.88 4.41
N HIS A 24 18.37 -4.30 5.66
CA HIS A 24 18.99 -3.71 6.85
C HIS A 24 20.49 -3.92 6.98
N ASP A 25 21.07 -4.93 6.33
CA ASP A 25 22.54 -5.13 6.32
C ASP A 25 23.30 -4.07 5.50
N ARG A 26 22.60 -3.13 4.84
CA ARG A 26 23.24 -1.97 4.20
C ARG A 26 23.44 -0.85 5.23
N ALA A 27 24.70 -0.50 5.49
CA ALA A 27 25.03 0.65 6.32
C ALA A 27 24.35 1.93 5.76
N PRO A 28 23.96 2.89 6.62
CA PRO A 28 23.44 4.17 6.17
C PRO A 28 24.48 4.86 5.28
N ASP A 29 24.10 5.12 4.04
CA ASP A 29 24.98 5.52 2.94
C ASP A 29 24.85 7.01 2.59
N THR A 30 23.79 7.67 3.05
CA THR A 30 23.60 9.12 2.92
C THR A 30 23.94 9.86 4.22
N GLU A 31 24.14 11.19 4.14
CA GLU A 31 24.32 12.02 5.33
C GLU A 31 23.03 12.10 6.16
N GLN A 32 21.89 12.28 5.50
CA GLN A 32 20.58 12.34 6.15
C GLN A 32 20.25 11.02 6.86
N SER A 33 20.44 9.86 6.21
CA SER A 33 20.15 8.56 6.82
C SER A 33 21.02 8.27 8.03
N ARG A 34 22.30 8.65 7.99
CA ARG A 34 23.21 8.55 9.16
C ARG A 34 22.76 9.44 10.31
N ALA A 35 22.36 10.68 10.03
CA ALA A 35 21.88 11.60 11.05
C ALA A 35 20.57 11.13 11.68
N VAL A 36 19.61 10.67 10.86
CA VAL A 36 18.33 10.11 11.34
C VAL A 36 18.57 8.87 12.18
N ALA A 37 19.40 7.92 11.71
CA ALA A 37 19.71 6.71 12.46
C ALA A 37 20.36 7.01 13.83
N ALA A 38 21.23 8.03 13.91
CA ALA A 38 21.82 8.46 15.18
C ALA A 38 20.74 8.95 16.15
N VAL A 39 19.84 9.84 15.72
CA VAL A 39 18.77 10.38 16.58
C VAL A 39 17.75 9.30 16.97
N LEU A 40 17.45 8.35 16.09
CA LEU A 40 16.59 7.21 16.42
C LEU A 40 17.20 6.33 17.52
N GLY A 41 18.53 6.15 17.52
CA GLY A 41 19.27 5.43 18.56
C GLY A 41 19.34 6.15 19.91
N GLU A 42 19.05 7.46 19.94
CA GLU A 42 19.11 8.30 21.14
C GLU A 42 17.77 8.39 21.89
N ARG A 43 16.74 7.62 21.50
CA ARG A 43 15.39 7.69 22.10
C ARG A 43 15.37 7.81 23.62
N VAL A 44 16.17 7.00 24.33
CA VAL A 44 16.24 6.96 25.80
C VAL A 44 16.83 8.23 26.45
N VAL A 45 17.49 9.08 25.67
CA VAL A 45 18.14 10.33 26.12
C VAL A 45 17.13 11.48 26.13
N HIS A 46 16.03 11.36 25.39
CA HIS A 46 15.00 12.40 25.32
C HIS A 46 14.05 12.31 26.52
N ALA A 47 13.59 13.48 26.98
CA ALA A 47 12.71 13.59 28.14
C ALA A 47 11.29 13.02 27.91
N SER A 48 10.86 12.91 26.65
CA SER A 48 9.55 12.40 26.26
C SER A 48 9.53 11.98 24.78
N GLU A 49 8.53 11.18 24.41
CA GLU A 49 8.29 10.74 23.04
C GLU A 49 8.10 11.93 22.06
N PRO A 50 7.28 12.97 22.36
CA PRO A 50 7.19 14.15 21.49
C PRO A 50 8.52 14.86 21.27
N ALA A 51 9.34 15.01 22.32
CA ALA A 51 10.63 15.69 22.22
C ALA A 51 11.63 14.91 21.35
N TRP A 52 11.57 13.58 21.39
CA TRP A 52 12.35 12.72 20.50
C TRP A 52 11.89 12.83 19.04
N LEU A 53 10.58 12.74 18.79
CA LEU A 53 10.02 12.88 17.44
C LEU A 53 10.27 14.27 16.83
N ASP A 54 10.27 15.33 17.64
CA ASP A 54 10.65 16.67 17.20
C ASP A 54 12.14 16.73 16.79
N ALA A 55 13.03 16.05 17.51
CA ALA A 55 14.45 15.96 17.14
C ALA A 55 14.66 15.18 15.83
N VAL A 56 13.91 14.09 15.63
CA VAL A 56 13.90 13.34 14.37
C VAL A 56 13.41 14.24 13.22
N ALA A 57 12.29 14.95 13.41
CA ALA A 57 11.74 15.86 12.40
C ALA A 57 12.68 17.04 12.08
N ALA A 58 13.43 17.54 13.06
CA ALA A 58 14.43 18.57 12.86
C ALA A 58 15.63 18.06 12.04
N THR A 59 16.01 16.79 12.23
CA THR A 59 17.11 16.14 11.51
C THR A 59 16.79 15.91 10.04
N LEU A 60 15.54 15.60 9.71
CA LEU A 60 15.08 15.49 8.32
C LEU A 60 15.13 16.84 7.59
N GLY A 61 14.83 17.93 8.29
CA GLY A 61 14.84 19.28 7.75
C GLY A 61 13.75 19.51 6.69
N ASP A 62 14.01 20.43 5.77
CA ASP A 62 13.12 20.76 4.63
C ASP A 62 13.54 20.10 3.31
N ALA A 63 14.71 19.42 3.29
CA ALA A 63 15.18 18.69 2.12
C ALA A 63 14.27 17.48 1.83
N PRO A 64 14.16 16.99 0.57
CA PRO A 64 13.48 15.74 0.27
C PRO A 64 13.94 14.62 1.21
N VAL A 65 13.01 13.78 1.64
CA VAL A 65 13.33 12.66 2.53
C VAL A 65 14.02 11.59 1.69
N ASP A 66 15.28 11.34 2.00
CA ASP A 66 16.04 10.25 1.41
C ASP A 66 15.35 8.91 1.72
N PRO A 67 15.12 8.02 0.72
CA PRO A 67 14.42 6.76 0.92
C PRO A 67 15.00 5.90 2.05
N ARG A 68 16.32 5.94 2.26
CA ARG A 68 16.97 5.21 3.36
C ARG A 68 16.64 5.79 4.73
N SER A 69 16.52 7.12 4.84
CA SER A 69 16.03 7.77 6.06
C SER A 69 14.59 7.35 6.38
N LEU A 70 13.73 7.31 5.37
CA LEU A 70 12.34 6.86 5.52
C LEU A 70 12.24 5.40 5.98
N GLU A 71 13.05 4.51 5.41
CA GLU A 71 13.14 3.11 5.83
C GLU A 71 13.53 2.98 7.32
N HIS A 72 14.52 3.75 7.78
CA HIS A 72 14.91 3.76 9.20
C HIS A 72 13.78 4.23 10.12
N LEU A 73 13.02 5.26 9.72
CA LEU A 73 11.84 5.73 10.45
C LEU A 73 10.78 4.65 10.54
N VAL A 74 10.40 4.07 9.40
CA VAL A 74 9.34 3.05 9.31
C VAL A 74 9.67 1.86 10.19
N VAL A 75 10.90 1.34 10.11
CA VAL A 75 11.30 0.16 10.89
C VAL A 75 11.31 0.45 12.38
N THR A 76 11.77 1.64 12.78
CA THR A 76 11.91 1.99 14.20
C THR A 76 10.56 2.32 14.83
N LEU A 77 9.73 3.09 14.12
CA LEU A 77 8.45 3.59 14.64
C LEU A 77 7.31 2.58 14.45
N ARG A 78 7.43 1.62 13.52
CA ARG A 78 6.39 0.61 13.23
C ARG A 78 6.83 -0.82 13.57
N ALA A 79 7.77 -0.97 14.52
CA ALA A 79 8.17 -2.29 14.98
C ALA A 79 6.95 -3.08 15.51
N PRO A 80 6.84 -4.39 15.26
CA PRO A 80 5.70 -5.18 15.75
C PRO A 80 5.48 -5.02 17.26
N GLY A 81 4.23 -4.75 17.66
CA GLY A 81 3.85 -4.52 19.05
C GLY A 81 4.14 -3.10 19.56
N TYR A 82 4.89 -2.28 18.82
CA TYR A 82 5.26 -0.93 19.25
C TYR A 82 4.05 -0.06 19.60
N TYR A 83 3.02 -0.10 18.74
CA TYR A 83 1.80 0.68 18.94
C TYR A 83 0.84 0.09 19.98
N GLY A 84 0.97 -1.18 20.33
CA GLY A 84 0.05 -1.84 21.26
C GLY A 84 0.19 -1.36 22.72
N ASP A 85 1.34 -0.78 23.05
CA ASP A 85 1.70 -0.37 24.41
C ASP A 85 1.83 1.16 24.59
N LEU A 86 1.54 1.96 23.55
CA LEU A 86 1.64 3.41 23.63
C LEU A 86 0.52 4.02 24.46
N ALA A 87 0.85 5.03 25.26
CA ALA A 87 -0.13 5.89 25.89
C ALA A 87 -0.81 6.83 24.87
N ASP A 88 -2.01 7.32 25.17
CA ASP A 88 -2.77 8.22 24.28
C ASP A 88 -1.97 9.45 23.82
N GLU A 89 -1.13 10.01 24.70
CA GLU A 89 -0.26 11.14 24.38
C GLU A 89 0.82 10.75 23.35
N GLU A 90 1.38 9.56 23.46
CA GLU A 90 2.40 9.04 22.53
C GLU A 90 1.75 8.71 21.18
N VAL A 91 0.55 8.12 21.18
CA VAL A 91 -0.25 7.91 19.97
C VAL A 91 -0.49 9.25 19.25
N ALA A 92 -0.91 10.28 19.99
CA ALA A 92 -1.13 11.61 19.42
C ALA A 92 0.18 12.22 18.87
N ALA A 93 1.31 12.02 19.56
CA ALA A 93 2.62 12.49 19.13
C ALA A 93 3.08 11.85 17.82
N HIS A 94 2.89 10.53 17.67
CA HIS A 94 3.20 9.79 16.45
C HIS A 94 2.37 10.27 15.27
N ARG A 95 1.06 10.39 15.44
CA ARG A 95 0.17 10.94 14.41
C ARG A 95 0.56 12.35 14.01
N ALA A 96 0.82 13.22 14.99
CA ALA A 96 1.25 14.59 14.73
C ALA A 96 2.64 14.67 14.05
N PHE A 97 3.56 13.75 14.34
CA PHE A 97 4.84 13.65 13.65
C PHE A 97 4.66 13.33 12.16
N TRP A 98 3.94 12.25 11.84
CA TRP A 98 3.75 11.82 10.45
C TRP A 98 2.93 12.83 9.63
N ALA A 99 1.88 13.42 10.22
CA ALA A 99 1.10 14.47 9.57
C ALA A 99 1.97 15.70 9.26
N ARG A 100 2.82 16.14 10.20
CA ARG A 100 3.75 17.27 9.96
C ARG A 100 4.79 16.94 8.90
N LEU A 101 5.32 15.72 8.90
CA LEU A 101 6.30 15.28 7.91
C LEU A 101 5.68 15.26 6.50
N ALA A 102 4.49 14.68 6.34
CA ALA A 102 3.76 14.68 5.06
C ALA A 102 3.40 16.11 4.60
N ALA A 103 2.98 16.98 5.52
CA ALA A 103 2.69 18.37 5.20
C ALA A 103 3.93 19.18 4.76
N ARG A 104 5.11 18.84 5.28
CA ARG A 104 6.39 19.45 4.88
C ARG A 104 6.86 18.96 3.52
N HIS A 105 6.52 17.73 3.15
CA HIS A 105 6.91 17.10 1.88
C HIS A 105 5.68 16.71 1.04
N PRO A 106 4.84 17.67 0.61
CA PRO A 106 3.56 17.36 -0.05
C PRO A 106 3.71 16.64 -1.41
N GLY A 107 4.90 16.71 -2.02
CA GLY A 107 5.23 16.00 -3.26
C GLY A 107 5.73 14.56 -3.06
N ASP A 108 5.99 14.14 -1.83
CA ASP A 108 6.54 12.81 -1.53
C ASP A 108 5.40 11.83 -1.20
N ALA A 109 5.05 10.99 -2.18
CA ALA A 109 3.96 10.03 -2.04
C ALA A 109 4.29 8.91 -1.05
N ALA A 110 5.55 8.52 -0.91
CA ALA A 110 5.97 7.49 0.04
C ALA A 110 5.80 7.97 1.49
N VAL A 111 6.21 9.22 1.78
CA VAL A 111 5.95 9.84 3.10
C VAL A 111 4.45 9.92 3.37
N ALA A 112 3.63 10.30 2.38
CA ALA A 112 2.18 10.37 2.52
C ALA A 112 1.56 8.98 2.78
N ALA A 113 2.03 7.93 2.09
CA ALA A 113 1.54 6.56 2.29
C ALA A 113 1.88 6.02 3.69
N HIS A 114 3.06 6.34 4.24
CA HIS A 114 3.38 5.99 5.62
C HIS A 114 2.60 6.79 6.66
N HIS A 115 2.25 8.05 6.37
CA HIS A 115 1.29 8.77 7.20
C HIS A 115 -0.09 8.10 7.18
N ALA A 116 -0.58 7.71 5.99
CA ALA A 116 -1.83 6.97 5.84
C ALA A 116 -1.85 5.68 6.66
N ASP A 117 -0.76 4.91 6.64
CA ASP A 117 -0.62 3.68 7.43
C ASP A 117 -0.70 3.91 8.94
N VAL A 118 -0.11 5.01 9.41
CA VAL A 118 -0.18 5.41 10.81
C VAL A 118 -1.59 5.81 11.19
N GLU A 119 -2.32 6.53 10.33
CA GLU A 119 -3.75 6.80 10.54
C GLU A 119 -4.59 5.52 10.52
N LEU A 120 -4.25 4.53 9.69
CA LEU A 120 -4.95 3.24 9.68
C LEU A 120 -4.76 2.50 11.00
N THR A 121 -3.55 2.55 11.56
CA THR A 121 -3.17 1.80 12.76
C THR A 121 -3.62 2.48 14.04
N LEU A 122 -3.52 3.81 14.11
CA LEU A 122 -3.67 4.61 15.33
C LEU A 122 -4.81 5.63 15.29
N GLY A 123 -5.42 5.83 14.11
CA GLY A 123 -6.30 6.95 13.83
C GLY A 123 -7.64 6.52 13.26
N ASP A 124 -8.07 7.24 12.23
CA ASP A 124 -9.34 7.02 11.55
C ASP A 124 -9.11 6.26 10.24
N ALA A 125 -9.72 5.09 10.09
CA ALA A 125 -9.55 4.25 8.91
C ALA A 125 -10.07 4.92 7.62
N GLY A 126 -11.10 5.77 7.71
CA GLY A 126 -11.61 6.52 6.56
C GLY A 126 -10.62 7.58 6.08
N GLU A 127 -10.04 8.35 7.01
CA GLU A 127 -8.96 9.30 6.71
C GLU A 127 -7.73 8.58 6.14
N ALA A 128 -7.35 7.44 6.72
CA ALA A 128 -6.27 6.61 6.21
C ALA A 128 -6.51 6.19 4.75
N MET A 129 -7.72 5.73 4.42
CA MET A 129 -8.08 5.36 3.05
C MET A 129 -7.99 6.55 2.09
N HIS A 130 -8.43 7.74 2.50
CA HIS A 130 -8.26 8.96 1.69
C HIS A 130 -6.78 9.26 1.41
N LEU A 131 -5.93 9.16 2.43
CA LEU A 131 -4.49 9.42 2.31
C LEU A 131 -3.79 8.39 1.43
N PHE A 132 -4.09 7.09 1.59
CA PHE A 132 -3.54 6.02 0.76
C PHE A 132 -3.90 6.21 -0.72
N LEU A 133 -5.18 6.42 -1.02
CA LEU A 133 -5.62 6.61 -2.41
C LEU A 133 -4.99 7.86 -3.03
N ALA A 134 -4.84 8.94 -2.25
CA ALA A 134 -4.13 10.14 -2.72
C ALA A 134 -2.62 9.91 -2.95
N ALA A 135 -2.00 8.97 -2.24
CA ALA A 135 -0.62 8.55 -2.49
C ALA A 135 -0.53 7.68 -3.75
N PHE A 136 -1.43 6.71 -3.93
CA PHE A 136 -1.48 5.86 -5.12
C PHE A 136 -1.80 6.64 -6.40
N ASP A 137 -2.62 7.68 -6.34
CA ASP A 137 -2.86 8.58 -7.48
C ASP A 137 -1.58 9.31 -7.93
N ARG A 138 -0.67 9.60 -6.99
CA ARG A 138 0.62 10.26 -7.27
C ARG A 138 1.70 9.28 -7.69
N GLN A 139 1.69 8.10 -7.09
CA GLN A 139 2.71 7.07 -7.27
C GLN A 139 2.05 5.68 -7.24
N PRO A 140 1.52 5.20 -8.39
CA PRO A 140 0.77 3.95 -8.46
C PRO A 140 1.52 2.71 -7.98
N GLU A 141 2.85 2.68 -8.12
CA GLU A 141 3.67 1.55 -7.72
C GLU A 141 3.63 1.27 -6.20
N LEU A 142 3.29 2.27 -5.38
CA LEU A 142 3.08 2.09 -3.93
C LEU A 142 1.92 1.12 -3.63
N PHE A 143 0.99 0.94 -4.57
CA PHE A 143 -0.09 -0.03 -4.41
C PHE A 143 0.46 -1.46 -4.28
N PHE A 144 1.54 -1.81 -4.99
CA PHE A 144 2.13 -3.15 -4.88
C PHE A 144 2.70 -3.43 -3.50
N GLU A 145 3.17 -2.40 -2.81
CA GLU A 145 3.79 -2.51 -1.49
C GLU A 145 2.76 -2.49 -0.37
N MET A 146 1.73 -1.65 -0.49
CA MET A 146 0.82 -1.34 0.62
C MET A 146 -0.66 -1.61 0.31
N GLY A 147 -1.06 -1.65 -0.96
CA GLY A 147 -2.46 -1.67 -1.39
C GLY A 147 -3.20 -2.96 -1.09
N TRP A 148 -2.50 -4.09 -1.04
CA TRP A 148 -3.08 -5.43 -0.80
C TRP A 148 -3.68 -5.58 0.59
N ASP A 149 -3.09 -4.96 1.60
CA ASP A 149 -3.55 -5.05 2.99
C ASP A 149 -4.76 -4.12 3.27
N LEU A 150 -5.22 -3.35 2.28
CA LEU A 150 -6.26 -2.32 2.41
C LEU A 150 -7.66 -2.78 1.97
N GLU A 151 -7.82 -4.04 1.55
CA GLU A 151 -9.11 -4.56 1.08
C GLU A 151 -10.22 -4.44 2.14
N ASP A 152 -9.94 -4.87 3.37
CA ASP A 152 -10.91 -4.81 4.47
C ASP A 152 -11.25 -3.35 4.86
N PRO A 153 -10.26 -2.45 5.11
CA PRO A 153 -10.54 -1.03 5.32
C PRO A 153 -11.33 -0.37 4.18
N ALA A 154 -11.04 -0.71 2.93
CA ALA A 154 -11.76 -0.18 1.78
C ALA A 154 -13.22 -0.63 1.78
N ARG A 155 -13.50 -1.90 2.10
CA ARG A 155 -14.87 -2.44 2.22
C ARG A 155 -15.65 -1.80 3.36
N GLU A 156 -15.01 -1.61 4.51
CA GLU A 156 -15.62 -0.95 5.66
C GLU A 156 -15.98 0.50 5.36
N ALA A 157 -15.09 1.23 4.67
CA ALA A 157 -15.35 2.59 4.22
C ALA A 157 -16.47 2.65 3.15
N GLY A 158 -16.53 1.63 2.27
CA GLY A 158 -17.54 1.50 1.23
C GLY A 158 -17.56 2.68 0.24
N GLY A 159 -18.68 2.82 -0.48
CA GLY A 159 -18.95 3.98 -1.31
C GLY A 159 -17.84 4.27 -2.34
N ASP A 160 -17.42 5.53 -2.43
CA ASP A 160 -16.40 5.99 -3.38
C ASP A 160 -14.99 5.49 -3.04
N LEU A 161 -14.67 5.33 -1.76
CA LEU A 161 -13.36 4.87 -1.30
C LEU A 161 -13.10 3.43 -1.73
N LEU A 162 -14.09 2.54 -1.55
CA LEU A 162 -14.00 1.17 -2.04
C LEU A 162 -13.78 1.13 -3.56
N PHE A 163 -14.57 1.91 -4.31
CA PHE A 163 -14.48 1.93 -5.76
C PHE A 163 -13.11 2.43 -6.25
N ARG A 164 -12.59 3.51 -5.64
CA ARG A 164 -11.25 4.02 -5.99
C ARG A 164 -10.16 3.00 -5.68
N TRP A 165 -10.23 2.30 -4.54
CA TRP A 165 -9.31 1.21 -4.24
C TRP A 165 -9.39 0.09 -5.28
N GLN A 166 -10.60 -0.33 -5.67
CA GLN A 166 -10.82 -1.34 -6.72
C GLN A 166 -10.22 -0.93 -8.07
N LEU A 167 -10.27 0.36 -8.42
CA LEU A 167 -9.59 0.88 -9.63
C LEU A 167 -8.06 0.76 -9.54
N HIS A 168 -7.46 1.07 -8.40
CA HIS A 168 -6.02 0.88 -8.21
C HIS A 168 -5.62 -0.59 -8.19
N LEU A 169 -6.44 -1.46 -7.58
CA LEU A 169 -6.25 -2.90 -7.63
C LEU A 169 -6.22 -3.40 -9.09
N LEU A 170 -7.25 -3.08 -9.86
CA LEU A 170 -7.34 -3.51 -11.26
C LEU A 170 -6.17 -2.96 -12.09
N ARG A 171 -5.78 -1.70 -11.86
CA ARG A 171 -4.58 -1.10 -12.48
C ARG A 171 -3.32 -1.90 -12.16
N ALA A 172 -3.04 -2.18 -10.89
CA ALA A 172 -1.87 -2.94 -10.46
C ALA A 172 -1.86 -4.37 -11.03
N LEU A 173 -3.04 -4.98 -11.16
CA LEU A 173 -3.20 -6.28 -11.80
C LEU A 173 -2.88 -6.24 -13.29
N ILE A 174 -3.37 -5.23 -14.01
CA ILE A 174 -3.05 -5.02 -15.43
C ILE A 174 -1.54 -4.84 -15.60
N ASP A 175 -0.92 -3.99 -14.78
CA ASP A 175 0.50 -3.64 -14.89
C ASP A 175 1.42 -4.84 -14.58
N SER A 176 1.00 -5.74 -13.68
CA SER A 176 1.78 -6.94 -13.33
C SER A 176 1.48 -8.17 -14.19
N ALA A 177 0.43 -8.14 -15.01
CA ALA A 177 -0.03 -9.35 -15.70
C ALA A 177 0.94 -9.84 -16.80
N ALA A 178 1.82 -8.98 -17.32
CA ALA A 178 2.89 -9.38 -18.23
C ALA A 178 3.95 -10.27 -17.54
N ASP A 179 4.17 -10.07 -16.24
CA ASP A 179 5.19 -10.79 -15.46
C ASP A 179 4.69 -12.14 -14.92
N GLN A 180 3.36 -12.34 -14.88
CA GLN A 180 2.74 -13.52 -14.26
C GLN A 180 2.50 -14.71 -15.22
N GLY A 181 2.82 -14.58 -16.51
CA GLY A 181 2.72 -15.68 -17.47
C GLY A 181 1.30 -16.25 -17.62
N ASP A 182 1.13 -17.56 -17.38
CA ASP A 182 -0.14 -18.29 -17.57
C ASP A 182 -1.22 -17.96 -16.51
N GLU A 183 -0.89 -17.21 -15.45
CA GLU A 183 -1.86 -16.70 -14.45
C GLU A 183 -2.56 -15.39 -14.91
N GLY A 184 -2.27 -14.92 -16.14
CA GLY A 184 -2.72 -13.65 -16.70
C GLY A 184 -4.23 -13.49 -16.99
N ASP A 185 -5.10 -14.37 -16.49
CA ASP A 185 -6.56 -14.22 -16.57
C ASP A 185 -7.14 -13.40 -15.40
N TRP A 186 -6.40 -13.27 -14.30
CA TRP A 186 -6.88 -12.59 -13.08
C TRP A 186 -7.39 -11.14 -13.28
N PRO A 187 -6.73 -10.27 -14.07
CA PRO A 187 -7.24 -8.93 -14.33
C PRO A 187 -8.62 -8.92 -15.03
N ARG A 188 -8.92 -9.94 -15.85
CA ARG A 188 -10.21 -10.06 -16.55
C ARG A 188 -11.32 -10.48 -15.61
N GLU A 189 -11.03 -11.39 -14.69
CA GLU A 189 -11.96 -11.85 -13.69
C GLU A 189 -12.37 -10.67 -12.81
N VAL A 190 -11.39 -9.96 -12.24
CA VAL A 190 -11.63 -8.76 -11.42
C VAL A 190 -12.38 -7.69 -12.22
N TYR A 191 -11.98 -7.39 -13.47
CA TYR A 191 -12.69 -6.43 -14.30
C TYR A 191 -14.16 -6.81 -14.55
N SER A 192 -14.43 -8.09 -14.81
CA SER A 192 -15.80 -8.57 -15.06
C SER A 192 -16.66 -8.50 -13.80
N GLU A 193 -16.10 -8.87 -12.65
CA GLU A 193 -16.77 -8.75 -11.35
C GLU A 193 -17.13 -7.29 -11.05
N LEU A 194 -16.21 -6.34 -11.28
CA LEU A 194 -16.47 -4.92 -11.07
C LEU A 194 -17.54 -4.36 -12.03
N LEU A 195 -17.62 -4.83 -13.27
CA LEU A 195 -18.69 -4.45 -14.19
C LEU A 195 -20.07 -4.92 -13.70
N ASP A 196 -20.13 -6.15 -13.20
CA ASP A 196 -21.37 -6.72 -12.66
C ASP A 196 -21.79 -6.01 -11.36
N GLU A 197 -20.84 -5.72 -10.47
CA GLU A 197 -21.07 -4.99 -9.21
C GLU A 197 -21.62 -3.57 -9.45
N HIS A 198 -21.10 -2.87 -10.46
CA HIS A 198 -21.44 -1.47 -10.75
C HIS A 198 -22.41 -1.27 -11.92
N GLN A 199 -23.17 -2.30 -12.34
CA GLN A 199 -24.05 -2.27 -13.53
C GLN A 199 -25.06 -1.09 -13.56
N GLY A 200 -25.42 -0.53 -12.40
CA GLY A 200 -26.35 0.60 -12.27
C GLY A 200 -25.69 1.98 -12.14
N GLU A 201 -24.36 2.08 -12.20
CA GLU A 201 -23.60 3.28 -11.84
C GLU A 201 -22.83 3.82 -13.05
N PRO A 202 -23.44 4.67 -13.89
CA PRO A 202 -22.88 5.03 -15.20
C PRO A 202 -21.50 5.69 -15.12
N ASP A 203 -21.26 6.52 -14.10
CA ASP A 203 -19.97 7.19 -13.91
C ASP A 203 -18.86 6.20 -13.54
N ARG A 204 -19.17 5.18 -12.71
CA ARG A 204 -18.23 4.11 -12.35
C ARG A 204 -17.95 3.19 -13.53
N LEU A 205 -18.98 2.83 -14.28
CA LEU A 205 -18.82 2.05 -15.51
C LEU A 205 -17.96 2.78 -16.54
N ALA A 206 -18.11 4.10 -16.68
CA ALA A 206 -17.26 4.90 -17.56
C ALA A 206 -15.78 4.88 -17.11
N ALA A 207 -15.52 4.91 -15.81
CA ALA A 207 -14.16 4.78 -15.28
C ALA A 207 -13.57 3.38 -15.54
N LEU A 208 -14.34 2.32 -15.30
CA LEU A 208 -13.94 0.93 -15.57
C LEU A 208 -13.68 0.70 -17.06
N GLN A 209 -14.53 1.24 -17.95
CA GLN A 209 -14.38 1.09 -19.40
C GLN A 209 -13.00 1.52 -19.91
N ARG A 210 -12.41 2.57 -19.33
CA ARG A 210 -11.05 3.03 -19.69
C ARG A 210 -9.99 1.97 -19.37
N LEU A 211 -10.09 1.32 -18.21
CA LEU A 211 -9.20 0.20 -17.85
C LEU A 211 -9.45 -1.02 -18.74
N GLY A 212 -10.72 -1.29 -19.08
CA GLY A 212 -11.07 -2.37 -20.00
C GLY A 212 -10.54 -2.16 -21.43
N GLU A 213 -10.51 -0.92 -21.93
CA GLU A 213 -9.90 -0.57 -23.23
C GLU A 213 -8.40 -0.85 -23.23
N GLU A 214 -7.73 -0.51 -22.13
CA GLU A 214 -6.32 -0.76 -21.96
C GLU A 214 -5.99 -2.26 -21.89
N LEU A 215 -6.76 -3.03 -21.11
CA LEU A 215 -6.64 -4.49 -21.06
C LEU A 215 -6.78 -5.09 -22.47
N ARG A 216 -7.78 -4.66 -23.25
CA ARG A 216 -7.97 -5.11 -24.65
C ARG A 216 -6.83 -4.72 -25.58
N ARG A 217 -6.21 -3.55 -25.37
CA ARG A 217 -5.04 -3.11 -26.14
C ARG A 217 -3.85 -4.02 -25.87
N LEU A 218 -3.53 -4.28 -24.60
CA LEU A 218 -2.43 -5.16 -24.20
C LEU A 218 -2.62 -6.60 -24.75
N GLU A 219 -3.85 -7.09 -24.80
CA GLU A 219 -4.21 -8.36 -25.47
C GLU A 219 -4.02 -8.32 -27.00
N ALA A 220 -4.32 -7.19 -27.62
CA ALA A 220 -4.17 -7.02 -29.05
C ALA A 220 -2.68 -7.04 -29.43
N ASP A 221 -1.86 -6.39 -28.62
CA ASP A 221 -0.41 -6.24 -28.78
C ASP A 221 0.37 -7.51 -28.37
N GLY A 222 -0.30 -8.44 -27.68
CA GLY A 222 0.28 -9.73 -27.26
C GLY A 222 1.08 -9.66 -25.96
N GLU A 223 0.99 -8.54 -25.25
CA GLU A 223 1.58 -8.35 -23.91
C GLU A 223 0.78 -9.09 -22.84
N LEU A 224 -0.51 -9.34 -23.08
CA LEU A 224 -1.34 -10.24 -22.29
C LEU A 224 -1.75 -11.47 -23.10
N PRO A 225 -1.77 -12.68 -22.50
CA PRO A 225 -2.34 -13.85 -23.14
C PRO A 225 -3.78 -13.55 -23.54
N ARG A 226 -4.15 -13.77 -24.80
CA ARG A 226 -5.56 -13.71 -25.17
C ARG A 226 -6.27 -14.87 -24.52
N ALA A 227 -7.36 -14.60 -23.80
CA ALA A 227 -8.19 -15.65 -23.23
C ALA A 227 -8.49 -16.70 -24.32
N MET A 228 -7.97 -17.92 -24.16
CA MET A 228 -8.47 -19.05 -24.93
C MET A 228 -9.87 -19.31 -24.42
N VAL A 229 -10.87 -18.77 -25.10
CA VAL A 229 -12.25 -19.20 -24.92
C VAL A 229 -12.32 -20.66 -25.33
N VAL A 230 -12.13 -21.57 -24.38
CA VAL A 230 -12.47 -22.98 -24.53
C VAL A 230 -13.99 -23.01 -24.62
N ARG A 231 -14.52 -22.78 -25.81
CA ARG A 231 -15.92 -23.04 -26.12
C ARG A 231 -16.13 -24.53 -25.88
N ARG A 232 -16.66 -24.91 -24.72
CA ARG A 232 -17.20 -26.25 -24.49
C ARG A 232 -18.16 -26.52 -25.65
N ARG A 233 -17.74 -27.37 -26.59
CA ARG A 233 -18.61 -27.90 -27.63
C ARG A 233 -19.77 -28.53 -26.88
N ARG A 234 -20.94 -27.87 -26.92
CA ARG A 234 -22.18 -28.41 -26.40
C ARG A 234 -22.36 -29.74 -27.13
N ARG A 235 -22.14 -30.84 -26.43
CA ARG A 235 -22.33 -32.20 -26.96
C ARG A 235 -23.83 -32.29 -27.20
N ARG A 236 -24.22 -31.99 -28.44
CA ARG A 236 -25.52 -32.32 -28.98
C ARG A 236 -25.43 -33.82 -29.21
N ASP A 237 -25.61 -34.59 -28.15
CA ASP A 237 -25.95 -35.99 -28.28
C ASP A 237 -27.44 -35.97 -28.68
N GLU A 238 -27.61 -36.10 -29.99
CA GLU A 238 -28.80 -36.51 -30.70
C GLU A 238 -29.10 -37.98 -30.31
N GLY A 239 -30.36 -38.30 -30.04
CA GLY A 239 -30.83 -39.69 -29.86
C GLY A 239 -31.89 -39.84 -28.79
#